data_AF-A0A376E3N1-F1
#
_entry.id   AF-A0A376E3N1-F1
#
_cell.length_a   1.000
_cell.length_b   1.000
_cell.length_c   1.000
_cell.angle_alpha   90.00
_cell.angle_beta   90.00
_cell.angle_gamma   90.00
#
_symmetry.space_group_name_H-M   'P 1'
#
loop_
_entity.id
_entity.type
_entity.pdbx_description
1 polymer ?
#
loop_
_entity_poly.entity_id
_entity_poly.type
_entity_poly.pdbx_seq_one_letter_code
_entity_poly.pdbx_strand_id
1 'polypeptide(L)'
;MLHDERILKNKFAYFFTIVFILGWIIYYGVFVINVLLKGYRLVEKYIQFRIPIYFLNFIAFVLLIVTFVHVFKESKKMFIYLNITGVSIIILGLMSFYINYDEKWGAYIYSFLFGLTLFLIGPILLINYLRHTPTKSEINNIGKHTD
;
A
#
# COMPACT_ATOMS: atom_id res chain seq x y z
N MET A 1 27.30 18.33 1.43
CA MET A 1 27.10 17.34 0.36
C MET A 1 26.49 16.02 0.86
N LEU A 2 27.24 15.14 1.56
CA LEU A 2 26.68 13.86 2.06
C LEU A 2 25.53 14.02 3.07
N HIS A 3 25.47 15.12 3.82
CA HIS A 3 24.38 15.40 4.78
C HIS A 3 23.11 15.92 4.09
N ASP A 4 23.27 16.80 3.09
CA ASP A 4 22.15 17.42 2.37
C ASP A 4 21.41 16.41 1.49
N GLU A 5 22.14 15.51 0.82
CA GLU A 5 21.56 14.40 0.06
C GLU A 5 20.76 13.43 0.94
N ARG A 6 21.19 13.23 2.20
CA ARG A 6 20.50 12.35 3.16
C ARG A 6 19.20 12.97 3.66
N ILE A 7 19.20 14.26 3.99
CA ILE A 7 18.00 14.99 4.37
C ILE A 7 16.99 14.97 3.21
N LEU A 8 17.47 15.16 1.98
CA LEU A 8 16.64 15.12 0.79
C LEU A 8 16.02 13.74 0.56
N LYS A 9 16.79 12.66 0.71
CA LYS A 9 16.32 11.28 0.59
C LYS A 9 15.21 10.94 1.60
N ASN A 10 15.35 11.36 2.86
CA ASN A 10 14.32 11.13 3.87
C ASN A 10 13.05 11.93 3.59
N LYS A 11 13.18 13.21 3.21
CA LYS A 11 12.04 14.05 2.82
C LYS A 11 11.30 13.48 1.60
N PHE A 12 12.05 13.02 0.59
CA PHE A 12 11.48 12.36 -0.58
C PHE A 12 10.73 11.08 -0.20
N ALA A 13 11.33 10.22 0.63
CA ALA A 13 10.69 8.97 1.05
C ALA A 13 9.39 9.22 1.82
N TYR A 14 9.35 10.23 2.70
CA TYR A 14 8.14 10.66 3.39
C TYR A 14 7.07 11.16 2.41
N PHE A 15 7.44 12.09 1.52
CA PHE A 15 6.53 12.64 0.53
C PHE A 15 5.95 11.55 -0.38
N PHE A 16 6.82 10.69 -0.92
CA PHE A 16 6.43 9.56 -1.77
C PHE A 16 5.46 8.62 -1.04
N THR A 17 5.74 8.31 0.23
CA THR A 17 4.87 7.48 1.06
C THR A 17 3.49 8.10 1.23
N ILE A 18 3.43 9.41 1.51
CA ILE A 18 2.17 10.16 1.68
C ILE A 18 1.35 10.11 0.38
N VAL A 19 1.97 10.44 -0.75
CA VAL A 19 1.32 10.44 -2.07
C VAL A 19 0.81 9.04 -2.43
N PHE A 20 1.64 8.01 -2.22
CA PHE A 20 1.29 6.63 -2.48
C PHE A 20 0.05 6.19 -1.68
N ILE A 21 0.06 6.40 -0.36
CA ILE A 21 -1.06 6.01 0.50
C ILE A 21 -2.32 6.82 0.17
N LEU A 22 -2.19 8.14 -0.09
CA LEU A 22 -3.33 8.97 -0.48
C LEU A 22 -3.97 8.50 -1.78
N GLY A 23 -3.19 8.13 -2.80
CA GLY A 23 -3.71 7.57 -4.04
C GLY A 23 -4.58 6.34 -3.80
N TRP A 24 -4.10 5.42 -2.95
CA TRP A 24 -4.86 4.24 -2.56
C TRP A 24 -6.10 4.56 -1.70
N ILE A 25 -6.02 5.53 -0.78
CA ILE A 25 -7.18 6.01 0.00
C ILE A 25 -8.26 6.56 -0.93
N ILE A 26 -7.89 7.37 -1.92
CA ILE A 26 -8.86 7.93 -2.88
C ILE A 26 -9.50 6.81 -3.69
N TYR A 27 -8.69 5.87 -4.22
CA TYR A 27 -9.19 4.73 -4.98
C TYR A 27 -10.20 3.90 -4.18
N TYR A 28 -9.82 3.46 -2.97
CA TYR A 28 -10.71 2.66 -2.12
C TYR A 28 -11.88 3.47 -1.57
N GLY A 29 -11.73 4.78 -1.34
CA GLY A 29 -12.81 5.67 -0.94
C GLY A 29 -13.89 5.76 -2.01
N VAL A 30 -13.50 5.98 -3.27
CA VAL A 30 -14.43 5.97 -4.42
C VAL A 30 -15.10 4.59 -4.55
N PHE A 31 -14.35 3.51 -4.37
CA PHE A 31 -14.89 2.16 -4.41
C PHE A 31 -15.96 1.95 -3.32
N VAL A 32 -15.66 2.27 -2.06
CA VAL A 32 -16.59 2.14 -0.93
C VAL A 32 -17.86 2.96 -1.17
N ILE A 33 -17.74 4.20 -1.65
CA ILE A 33 -18.90 5.04 -1.98
C ILE A 33 -19.75 4.40 -3.08
N ASN A 34 -19.13 3.94 -4.17
CA ASN A 34 -19.86 3.26 -5.25
C ASN A 34 -20.59 2.02 -4.75
N VAL A 35 -19.95 1.26 -3.87
CA VAL A 35 -20.50 0.07 -3.26
C VAL A 35 -21.69 0.39 -2.35
N LEU A 36 -21.62 1.46 -1.55
CA LEU A 36 -22.74 1.92 -0.72
C LEU A 36 -23.93 2.41 -1.56
N LEU A 37 -23.66 3.13 -2.66
CA LEU A 37 -24.70 3.73 -3.50
C LEU A 37 -25.36 2.74 -4.47
N LYS A 38 -24.58 1.83 -5.07
CA LYS A 38 -25.02 0.98 -6.18
C LYS A 38 -25.01 -0.51 -5.86
N GLY A 39 -24.48 -0.89 -4.70
CA GLY A 39 -24.17 -2.27 -4.36
C GLY A 39 -23.01 -2.83 -5.18
N TYR A 40 -22.40 -3.89 -4.66
CA TYR A 40 -21.39 -4.66 -5.39
C TYR A 40 -22.06 -5.62 -6.38
N ARG A 41 -21.99 -5.29 -7.67
CA ARG A 41 -22.58 -6.07 -8.76
C ARG A 41 -21.60 -7.16 -9.19
N LEU A 42 -21.93 -8.40 -8.83
CA LEU A 42 -21.22 -9.60 -9.27
C LEU A 42 -22.16 -10.46 -10.12
N VAL A 43 -21.60 -11.12 -11.13
CA VAL A 43 -22.29 -12.18 -11.88
C VAL A 43 -22.67 -13.31 -10.91
N GLU A 44 -23.84 -13.93 -11.10
CA GLU A 44 -24.41 -14.93 -10.17
C GLU A 44 -23.42 -16.06 -9.82
N LYS A 45 -22.65 -16.54 -10.81
CA LYS A 45 -21.57 -17.54 -10.63
C LYS A 45 -20.58 -17.20 -9.50
N TYR A 46 -20.40 -15.92 -9.17
CA TYR A 46 -19.44 -15.44 -8.17
C TYR A 46 -20.08 -14.81 -6.93
N ILE A 47 -21.39 -14.96 -6.73
CA ILE A 47 -22.11 -14.29 -5.64
C ILE A 47 -21.55 -14.65 -4.24
N GLN A 48 -21.01 -15.86 -4.08
CA GLN A 48 -20.35 -16.31 -2.85
C GLN A 48 -19.15 -15.44 -2.45
N PHE A 49 -18.48 -14.81 -3.41
CA PHE A 49 -17.33 -13.92 -3.14
C PHE A 49 -17.74 -12.52 -2.71
N ARG A 50 -19.03 -12.19 -2.77
CA ARG A 50 -19.53 -10.86 -2.43
C ARG A 50 -19.08 -10.43 -1.04
N ILE A 51 -19.47 -11.18 -0.01
CA ILE A 51 -19.17 -10.84 1.40
C ILE A 51 -17.66 -10.77 1.66
N PRO A 52 -16.84 -11.77 1.25
CA PRO A 52 -15.38 -11.68 1.37
C PRO A 52 -14.78 -10.41 0.73
N ILE A 53 -15.23 -10.04 -0.47
CA ILE A 53 -14.74 -8.85 -1.17
C ILE A 53 -15.13 -7.58 -0.43
N TYR A 54 -16.37 -7.45 0.04
CA TYR A 54 -16.80 -6.32 0.87
C TYR A 54 -15.92 -6.17 2.11
N PHE A 55 -15.74 -7.27 2.85
CA PHE A 55 -15.00 -7.27 4.09
C PHE A 55 -13.53 -6.91 3.88
N LEU A 56 -12.88 -7.50 2.86
CA LEU A 56 -11.50 -7.20 2.53
C LEU A 56 -11.32 -5.75 2.04
N ASN A 57 -12.24 -5.21 1.24
CA ASN A 57 -12.17 -3.80 0.80
C ASN A 57 -12.28 -2.85 1.99
N PHE A 58 -13.20 -3.13 2.92
CA PHE A 58 -13.35 -2.33 4.13
C PHE A 58 -12.09 -2.38 5.01
N ILE A 59 -11.53 -3.57 5.23
CA ILE A 59 -10.27 -3.73 5.97
C ILE A 59 -9.12 -2.98 5.30
N ALA A 60 -8.96 -3.13 3.98
CA ALA A 60 -7.90 -2.44 3.25
C ALA A 60 -8.03 -0.92 3.39
N PHE A 61 -9.25 -0.38 3.29
CA PHE A 61 -9.52 1.04 3.46
C PHE A 61 -9.17 1.53 4.88
N VAL A 62 -9.61 0.82 5.92
CA VAL A 62 -9.28 1.17 7.31
C VAL A 62 -7.78 1.11 7.55
N LEU A 63 -7.10 0.06 7.07
CA LEU A 63 -5.66 -0.07 7.23
C LEU A 63 -4.88 1.03 6.49
N LEU A 64 -5.36 1.48 5.32
CA LEU A 64 -4.77 2.62 4.62
C LEU A 64 -4.82 3.90 5.48
N ILE A 65 -5.97 4.20 6.09
CA ILE A 65 -6.13 5.35 7.00
C ILE A 65 -5.20 5.21 8.21
N VAL A 66 -5.17 4.04 8.84
CA VAL A 66 -4.29 3.77 9.98
C VAL A 66 -2.81 3.93 9.58
N THR A 67 -2.41 3.41 8.42
CA THR A 67 -1.06 3.55 7.88
C THR A 67 -0.73 5.03 7.68
N PHE A 68 -1.63 5.80 7.06
CA PHE A 68 -1.48 7.23 6.84
C PHE A 68 -1.25 8.01 8.14
N VAL A 69 -2.05 7.76 9.18
CA VAL A 69 -1.86 8.37 10.50
C VAL A 69 -0.48 8.03 11.08
N HIS A 70 -0.04 6.78 10.94
CA HIS A 70 1.28 6.36 11.45
C HIS A 70 2.45 6.92 10.63
N VAL A 71 2.24 7.37 9.39
CA VAL A 71 3.24 8.14 8.64
C VAL A 71 3.55 9.44 9.36
N PHE A 72 2.53 10.25 9.71
CA PHE A 72 2.72 11.53 10.40
C PHE A 72 3.24 11.39 11.83
N LYS A 73 2.94 10.27 12.50
CA LYS A 73 3.50 9.94 13.82
C LYS A 73 4.93 9.41 13.77
N GLU A 74 5.51 9.30 12.57
CA GLU A 74 6.84 8.71 12.34
C GLU A 74 7.03 7.33 12.99
N SER A 75 5.94 6.58 13.13
CA SER A 75 5.94 5.36 13.92
C SER A 75 6.42 4.18 13.10
N LYS A 76 7.26 3.31 13.69
CA LYS A 76 7.64 2.01 13.09
C LYS A 76 6.43 1.11 12.78
N LYS A 77 5.30 1.32 13.45
CA LYS A 77 4.05 0.60 13.14
C LYS A 77 3.53 0.87 11.73
N MET A 78 3.90 1.99 11.12
CA MET A 78 3.56 2.32 9.74
C MET A 78 3.98 1.22 8.77
N PHE A 79 5.18 0.63 8.94
CA PHE A 79 5.64 -0.47 8.08
C PHE A 79 4.73 -1.69 8.20
N ILE A 80 4.38 -2.08 9.43
CA ILE A 80 3.50 -3.22 9.67
C ILE A 80 2.16 -3.00 8.96
N TYR A 81 1.53 -1.85 9.20
CA TYR A 81 0.24 -1.55 8.57
C TYR A 81 0.34 -1.44 7.05
N LEU A 82 1.40 -0.83 6.50
CA LEU A 82 1.62 -0.75 5.06
C LEU A 82 1.72 -2.14 4.41
N ASN A 83 2.51 -3.04 5.01
CA ASN A 83 2.69 -4.39 4.46
C ASN A 83 1.42 -5.23 4.60
N ILE A 84 0.72 -5.16 5.73
CA ILE A 84 -0.58 -5.85 5.90
C ILE A 84 -1.59 -5.32 4.87
N THR A 85 -1.66 -4.01 4.69
CA THR A 85 -2.51 -3.38 3.67
C THR A 85 -2.17 -3.91 2.29
N GLY A 86 -0.88 -3.93 1.93
CA GLY A 86 -0.42 -4.44 0.65
C GLY A 86 -0.86 -5.88 0.40
N VAL A 87 -0.71 -6.76 1.39
CA VAL A 87 -1.17 -8.16 1.30
C VAL A 87 -2.68 -8.23 1.09
N SER A 88 -3.47 -7.44 1.83
CA SER A 88 -4.93 -7.39 1.65
C SER A 88 -5.32 -6.94 0.23
N ILE A 89 -4.64 -5.92 -0.31
CA ILE A 89 -4.88 -5.43 -1.68
C ILE A 89 -4.47 -6.49 -2.72
N ILE A 90 -3.38 -7.23 -2.51
CA ILE A 90 -2.97 -8.33 -3.41
C ILE A 90 -4.06 -9.41 -3.46
N ILE A 91 -4.57 -9.85 -2.30
CA ILE A 91 -5.65 -10.84 -2.24
C ILE A 91 -6.88 -10.34 -2.98
N LEU A 92 -7.29 -9.09 -2.74
CA LEU A 92 -8.39 -8.46 -3.47
C LEU A 92 -8.16 -8.40 -4.98
N GLY A 93 -6.94 -8.04 -5.39
CA GLY A 93 -6.54 -7.97 -6.79
C GLY A 93 -6.65 -9.34 -7.46
N LEU A 94 -6.16 -10.40 -6.80
CA LEU A 94 -6.22 -11.77 -7.31
C LEU A 94 -7.67 -12.26 -7.42
N MET A 95 -8.50 -12.01 -6.41
CA MET A 95 -9.93 -12.36 -6.46
C MET A 95 -10.65 -11.61 -7.59
N SER A 96 -10.38 -10.30 -7.72
CA SER A 96 -10.99 -9.47 -8.77
C SER A 96 -10.53 -9.89 -10.16
N PHE A 97 -9.25 -10.26 -10.30
CA PHE A 97 -8.71 -10.77 -11.56
C PHE A 97 -9.38 -12.08 -11.95
N TYR A 98 -9.47 -13.03 -11.02
CA TYR A 98 -10.14 -14.30 -11.25
C TYR A 98 -11.61 -14.12 -11.68
N ILE A 99 -12.35 -13.24 -11.01
CA ILE A 99 -13.77 -12.99 -11.31
C ILE A 99 -13.96 -12.28 -12.66
N ASN A 100 -13.14 -11.27 -12.95
CA ASN A 100 -13.34 -10.41 -14.14
C ASN A 100 -12.81 -11.04 -15.43
N TYR A 101 -11.78 -11.87 -15.35
CA TYR A 101 -11.14 -12.45 -16.52
C TYR A 101 -11.50 -13.92 -16.75
N ASP A 102 -12.09 -14.61 -15.77
CA ASP A 102 -12.57 -16.01 -15.83
C ASP A 102 -11.72 -16.89 -16.76
N GLU A 103 -12.30 -17.52 -17.79
CA GLU A 103 -11.63 -18.42 -18.75
C GLU A 103 -10.50 -17.76 -19.57
N LYS A 104 -10.39 -16.43 -19.56
CA LYS A 104 -9.38 -15.65 -20.31
C LYS A 104 -8.18 -15.25 -19.46
N TRP A 105 -8.09 -15.67 -18.20
CA TRP A 105 -7.03 -15.31 -17.27
C TRP A 105 -5.61 -15.48 -17.84
N GLY A 106 -5.36 -16.54 -18.60
CA GLY A 106 -4.05 -16.85 -19.18
C GLY A 106 -3.51 -15.76 -20.12
N ALA A 107 -4.38 -15.05 -20.83
CA ALA A 107 -3.98 -13.97 -21.73
C ALA A 107 -3.56 -12.68 -20.99
N TYR A 108 -4.08 -12.48 -19.78
CA TYR A 108 -3.92 -11.22 -19.04
C TYR A 108 -3.05 -11.34 -17.79
N ILE A 109 -2.63 -12.55 -17.40
CA ILE A 109 -1.90 -12.79 -16.15
C ILE A 109 -0.58 -12.00 -16.07
N TYR A 110 0.18 -11.94 -17.16
CA TYR A 110 1.46 -11.21 -17.15
C TYR A 110 1.25 -9.70 -17.01
N SER A 111 0.27 -9.12 -17.72
CA SER A 111 -0.07 -7.70 -17.57
C SER A 111 -0.59 -7.39 -16.17
N PHE A 112 -1.39 -8.30 -15.59
CA PHE A 112 -1.88 -8.16 -14.23
C PHE A 112 -0.75 -8.21 -13.19
N LEU A 113 0.15 -9.19 -13.29
CA LEU A 113 1.31 -9.30 -12.40
C LEU A 113 2.24 -8.09 -12.56
N PHE A 114 2.49 -7.64 -13.79
CA PHE A 114 3.28 -6.45 -14.04
C PHE A 114 2.64 -5.21 -13.40
N GLY A 115 1.33 -5.02 -13.53
CA GLY A 115 0.59 -3.94 -12.89
C GLY A 115 0.66 -4.00 -11.36
N LEU A 116 0.47 -5.18 -10.76
CA LEU A 116 0.63 -5.39 -9.32
C LEU A 116 2.04 -5.04 -8.84
N THR A 117 3.06 -5.46 -9.58
CA THR A 117 4.45 -5.15 -9.25
C THR A 117 4.71 -3.65 -9.34
N LEU A 118 4.26 -2.99 -10.41
CA LEU A 118 4.55 -1.58 -10.66
C LEU A 118 3.81 -0.65 -9.70
N PHE A 119 2.53 -0.91 -9.42
CA PHE A 119 1.66 0.02 -8.70
C PHE A 119 1.46 -0.32 -7.22
N LEU A 120 1.89 -1.49 -6.76
CA LEU A 120 1.71 -1.90 -5.37
C LEU A 120 3.00 -2.43 -4.75
N ILE A 121 3.53 -3.54 -5.24
CA ILE A 121 4.65 -4.25 -4.60
C ILE A 121 5.93 -3.39 -4.66
N GLY A 122 6.28 -2.89 -5.84
CA GLY A 122 7.46 -2.06 -6.07
C GLY A 122 7.47 -0.82 -5.17
N PRO A 123 6.41 0.01 -5.17
CA PRO A 123 6.30 1.15 -4.26
C PRO A 123 6.39 0.78 -2.78
N ILE A 124 5.75 -0.30 -2.32
CA ILE A 124 5.83 -0.76 -0.92
C ILE A 124 7.27 -1.16 -0.56
N LEU A 125 7.93 -1.93 -1.43
CA LEU A 125 9.34 -2.32 -1.23
C LEU A 125 10.25 -1.10 -1.21
N LEU A 126 10.03 -0.13 -2.10
CA LEU A 126 10.79 1.12 -2.13
C LEU A 126 10.59 1.93 -0.85
N ILE A 127 9.36 2.07 -0.37
CA ILE A 127 9.04 2.75 0.89
C ILE A 127 9.72 2.06 2.07
N ASN A 128 9.60 0.73 2.15
CA ASN A 128 10.26 -0.07 3.17
C ASN A 128 11.78 0.13 3.10
N TYR A 129 12.40 0.01 1.93
CA TYR A 129 13.85 0.15 1.77
C TYR A 129 14.34 1.57 2.15
N LEU A 130 13.70 2.61 1.62
CA LEU A 130 14.13 3.99 1.83
C LEU A 130 13.94 4.44 3.28
N ARG A 131 12.90 3.98 3.98
CA ARG A 131 12.59 4.41 5.35
C ARG A 131 13.08 3.44 6.45
N HIS A 132 13.30 2.16 6.14
CA HIS A 132 13.73 1.17 7.14
C HIS A 132 15.24 1.18 7.35
N THR A 133 16.02 1.74 6.42
CA THR A 133 17.47 1.91 6.61
C THR A 133 17.70 3.05 7.61
N PRO A 134 18.05 2.76 8.88
CA PRO A 134 18.32 3.82 9.84
C PRO A 134 19.62 4.50 9.40
N THR A 135 19.70 5.81 9.57
CA THR A 135 20.97 6.52 9.45
C THR A 135 21.92 5.95 10.50
N LYS A 136 22.88 5.11 10.07
CA LYS A 136 23.95 4.56 10.93
C LYS A 136 24.71 5.63 11.74
N SER A 137 24.56 6.92 11.41
CA SER A 137 25.29 8.01 12.05
C SER A 137 24.69 8.51 13.36
N GLU A 138 23.41 8.28 13.68
CA GLU A 138 22.85 8.83 14.93
C GLU A 138 23.27 8.01 16.14
N ILE A 139 23.18 6.67 16.08
CA ILE A 139 23.59 5.81 17.21
C ILE A 139 25.11 5.86 17.45
N ASN A 140 25.93 6.07 16.40
CA ASN A 140 27.38 6.19 16.53
C ASN A 140 27.89 7.60 16.85
N ASN A 141 27.01 8.62 16.86
CA ASN A 141 27.36 10.01 17.22
C ASN A 141 26.69 10.51 18.50
N ILE A 142 25.74 9.78 19.09
CA ILE A 142 25.28 10.04 20.46
C ILE A 142 26.47 9.75 21.40
N GLY A 143 27.10 10.81 21.89
CA GLY A 143 28.29 10.74 22.77
C GLY A 143 29.61 11.21 22.14
N LYS A 144 29.64 11.59 20.86
CA LYS A 144 30.80 12.29 20.27
C LYS A 144 30.57 13.80 20.23
N HIS A 145 30.36 14.40 21.40
CA HIS A 145 30.76 15.78 21.60
C HIS A 145 32.24 15.74 21.92
N THR A 146 33.08 16.10 20.96
CA THR A 146 34.46 16.49 21.25
C THR A 146 34.38 17.84 21.96
N ASP A 147 34.79 17.85 23.23
CA ASP A 147 35.30 19.07 23.87
C ASP A 147 36.47 19.65 23.05
#